data_AF-A0A3E5GSL3-F1
#
_entry.id   AF-A0A3E5GSL3-F1
#
_cell.length_a   1.000
_cell.length_b   1.000
_cell.length_c   1.000
_cell.angle_alpha   90.00
_cell.angle_beta   90.00
_cell.angle_gamma   90.00
#
_symmetry.space_group_name_H-M   'P 1'
#
loop_
_entity.id
_entity.type
_entity.pdbx_description
1 polymer ?
#
loop_
_entity_poly.entity_id
_entity_poly.type
_entity_poly.pdbx_seq_one_letter_code
_entity_poly.pdbx_strand_id
1 'polypeptide(L)'
;MWELEKAILVTNNDRVYEKYKDQMKVILLDGYEDVLIKVRDLVYDKHVLLTHPQASSLKPNQTPYRSVVVYPKGEEDNIKDIMLIDKCIQVYQEWQDIAPSPKSYQEKVANDFKTIDLSVIDNIIPRIS
;
A
#
# COMPACT_ATOMS: atom_id res chain seq x y z
N MET A 1 13.08 -16.75 -2.75
CA MET A 1 12.52 -16.39 -4.06
C MET A 1 11.02 -16.37 -3.85
N TRP A 2 10.35 -15.25 -4.13
CA TRP A 2 8.98 -15.00 -3.66
C TRP A 2 8.00 -15.39 -4.76
N GLU A 3 6.98 -16.18 -4.45
CA GLU A 3 5.98 -16.60 -5.45
C GLU A 3 4.87 -15.55 -5.58
N LEU A 4 4.72 -14.95 -6.76
CA LEU A 4 3.76 -13.87 -6.99
C LEU A 4 2.31 -14.25 -6.61
N GLU A 5 1.91 -15.50 -6.87
CA GLU A 5 0.60 -16.05 -6.53
C GLU A 5 0.29 -16.11 -5.03
N LYS A 6 1.33 -16.13 -4.19
CA LYS A 6 1.18 -16.10 -2.72
C LYS A 6 1.16 -14.68 -2.17
N ALA A 7 1.68 -13.71 -2.91
CA ALA A 7 1.66 -12.31 -2.52
C ALA A 7 0.24 -11.73 -2.57
N ILE A 8 -0.02 -10.73 -1.73
CA ILE A 8 -1.27 -9.98 -1.67
C ILE A 8 -0.97 -8.51 -1.90
N LEU A 9 -1.62 -7.92 -2.90
CA LEU A 9 -1.56 -6.49 -3.18
C LEU A 9 -2.78 -5.81 -2.55
N VAL A 10 -2.55 -4.90 -1.60
CA VAL A 10 -3.59 -4.10 -0.96
C VAL A 10 -3.53 -2.69 -1.56
N THR A 11 -4.65 -2.19 -2.08
CA THR A 11 -4.68 -0.91 -2.80
C THR A 11 -6.03 -0.23 -2.68
N ASN A 12 -6.06 1.10 -2.78
CA ASN A 12 -7.28 1.87 -3.07
C ASN A 12 -7.26 2.52 -4.46
N ASN A 13 -6.31 2.11 -5.30
CA ASN A 13 -6.11 2.63 -6.65
C ASN A 13 -6.67 1.64 -7.67
N ASP A 14 -7.79 2.01 -8.29
CA ASP A 14 -8.47 1.22 -9.33
C ASP A 14 -7.54 0.83 -10.49
N ARG A 15 -6.58 1.68 -10.88
CA ARG A 15 -5.62 1.35 -11.96
C ARG A 15 -4.65 0.23 -11.56
N VAL A 16 -4.25 0.19 -10.30
CA VAL A 16 -3.41 -0.88 -9.76
C VAL A 16 -4.22 -2.17 -9.70
N TYR A 17 -5.47 -2.09 -9.22
CA TYR A 17 -6.37 -3.23 -9.19
C TYR A 17 -6.62 -3.83 -10.58
N GLU A 18 -7.05 -3.01 -11.54
CA GLU A 18 -7.36 -3.46 -12.90
C GLU A 18 -6.16 -4.10 -13.60
N LYS A 19 -4.94 -3.63 -13.33
CA LYS A 19 -3.74 -4.18 -13.95
C LYS A 19 -3.34 -5.56 -13.39
N TYR A 20 -3.52 -5.79 -12.09
CA TYR A 20 -2.93 -6.94 -11.39
C TYR A 20 -3.93 -7.98 -10.87
N LYS A 21 -5.24 -7.69 -10.90
CA LYS A 21 -6.29 -8.61 -10.40
C LYS A 21 -6.29 -9.99 -11.03
N ASP A 22 -5.85 -10.11 -12.28
CA ASP A 22 -5.79 -11.39 -13.01
C ASP A 22 -4.45 -12.12 -12.83
N GLN A 23 -3.48 -11.50 -12.15
CA GLN A 23 -2.11 -12.03 -11.97
C GLN A 23 -1.83 -12.44 -10.52
N MET A 24 -2.47 -11.80 -9.54
CA MET A 24 -2.27 -12.07 -8.12
C MET A 24 -3.50 -11.70 -7.31
N LYS A 25 -3.51 -12.05 -6.02
CA LYS A 25 -4.58 -11.59 -5.12
C LYS A 25 -4.47 -10.09 -4.90
N VAL A 26 -5.53 -9.36 -5.27
CA VAL A 26 -5.62 -7.91 -5.02
C VAL A 26 -6.84 -7.60 -4.14
N ILE A 27 -6.62 -6.82 -3.08
CA ILE A 27 -7.66 -6.30 -2.19
C ILE A 27 -7.81 -4.81 -2.52
N LEU A 28 -8.96 -4.46 -3.12
CA LEU A 28 -9.34 -3.07 -3.40
C LEU A 28 -10.12 -2.49 -2.22
N LEU A 29 -9.75 -1.29 -1.78
CA LEU A 29 -10.34 -0.55 -0.65
C LEU A 29 -10.68 0.88 -1.08
N ASP A 30 -11.33 1.63 -0.20
CA ASP A 30 -11.83 2.97 -0.51
C ASP A 30 -10.78 4.07 -0.24
N GLY A 31 -10.10 4.01 0.91
CA GLY A 31 -9.17 5.05 1.36
C GLY A 31 -7.73 4.59 1.57
N TYR A 32 -6.82 5.57 1.64
CA TYR A 32 -5.42 5.32 2.02
C TYR A 32 -5.36 4.74 3.44
N GLU A 33 -6.07 5.32 4.41
CA GLU A 33 -6.08 4.77 5.78
C GLU A 33 -6.56 3.32 5.82
N ASP A 34 -7.59 2.97 5.05
CA ASP A 34 -8.09 1.59 4.95
C ASP A 34 -7.00 0.63 4.44
N VAL A 35 -6.20 1.05 3.46
CA VAL A 35 -5.04 0.29 2.98
C VAL A 35 -4.06 0.05 4.12
N LEU A 36 -3.70 1.08 4.88
CA LEU A 36 -2.76 0.92 6.00
C LEU A 36 -3.31 0.00 7.10
N ILE A 37 -4.58 0.15 7.46
CA ILE A 37 -5.26 -0.71 8.45
C ILE A 37 -5.27 -2.15 7.96
N LYS A 38 -5.65 -2.39 6.70
CA LYS A 38 -5.70 -3.75 6.15
C LYS A 38 -4.31 -4.39 6.07
N VAL A 39 -3.29 -3.61 5.71
CA VAL A 39 -1.89 -4.07 5.72
C VAL A 39 -1.45 -4.42 7.14
N ARG A 40 -1.77 -3.61 8.15
CA ARG A 40 -1.47 -3.92 9.56
C ARG A 40 -2.09 -5.24 9.98
N ASP A 41 -3.37 -5.44 9.67
CA ASP A 41 -4.07 -6.68 10.03
C ASP A 41 -3.41 -7.91 9.40
N LEU A 42 -2.97 -7.80 8.13
CA LEU A 42 -2.22 -8.88 7.47
C LEU A 42 -0.84 -9.09 8.09
N VAL A 43 -0.14 -8.01 8.44
CA VAL A 43 1.17 -8.09 9.09
C VAL A 43 1.08 -8.75 10.46
N TYR A 44 0.03 -8.44 11.22
CA TYR A 44 -0.28 -9.08 12.51
C TYR A 44 -0.66 -10.55 12.32
N ASP A 45 -1.32 -10.86 11.21
CA ASP A 45 -1.56 -12.22 10.71
C ASP A 45 -0.36 -12.80 9.94
N LYS A 46 0.86 -12.56 10.45
CA LYS A 46 2.12 -13.16 9.97
C LYS A 46 2.50 -12.88 8.51
N HIS A 47 2.05 -11.78 7.89
CA HIS A 47 2.56 -11.37 6.58
C HIS A 47 3.73 -10.39 6.71
N VAL A 48 4.71 -10.46 5.81
CA VAL A 48 5.77 -9.44 5.68
C VAL A 48 5.44 -8.38 4.65
N LEU A 49 6.04 -7.21 4.81
CA LEU A 49 5.99 -6.10 3.88
C LEU A 49 7.03 -6.32 2.75
N LEU A 50 6.55 -6.51 1.51
CA LEU A 50 7.42 -6.50 0.33
C LEU A 50 7.58 -5.10 -0.27
N THR A 51 6.70 -4.17 0.11
CA THR A 51 6.76 -2.75 -0.27
C THR A 51 6.63 -1.88 0.98
N HIS A 52 7.41 -0.81 1.07
CA HIS A 52 7.28 0.14 2.17
C HIS A 52 5.90 0.85 2.11
N PRO A 53 5.10 0.89 3.20
CA PRO A 53 3.74 1.44 3.19
C PRO A 53 3.60 2.93 2.83
N GLN A 54 4.73 3.65 2.84
CA GLN A 54 4.84 5.06 2.45
C GLN A 54 5.78 5.26 1.24
N ALA A 55 5.88 4.25 0.35
CA ALA A 55 6.78 4.30 -0.81
C ALA A 55 6.39 5.41 -1.82
N SER A 56 7.03 6.57 -1.75
CA SER A 56 7.03 7.67 -2.73
C SER A 56 7.71 8.88 -2.09
N SER A 57 8.02 9.92 -2.86
CA SER A 57 8.41 11.22 -2.28
C SER A 57 7.21 12.04 -1.76
N LEU A 58 5.97 11.57 -1.99
CA LEU A 58 4.75 12.25 -1.57
C LEU A 58 4.45 11.98 -0.10
N LYS A 59 4.11 13.04 0.63
CA LYS A 59 3.60 12.94 2.00
C LYS A 59 2.22 12.28 2.01
N PRO A 60 1.85 11.59 3.10
CA PRO A 60 0.55 10.94 3.26
C PRO A 60 -0.67 11.82 2.96
N ASN A 61 -0.63 13.10 3.33
CA ASN A 61 -1.72 14.04 3.08
C ASN A 61 -1.73 14.67 1.68
N GLN A 62 -0.73 14.36 0.83
CA GLN A 62 -0.63 14.90 -0.53
C GLN A 62 -1.30 14.01 -1.57
N THR A 63 -1.30 12.69 -1.36
CA THR A 63 -1.90 11.70 -2.27
C THR A 63 -3.06 10.98 -1.60
N PRO A 64 -4.19 10.78 -2.30
CA PRO A 64 -5.27 9.94 -1.78
C PRO A 64 -5.03 8.45 -2.05
N TYR A 65 -4.03 8.07 -2.87
CA TYR A 65 -3.81 6.69 -3.29
C TYR A 65 -2.58 6.06 -2.64
N ARG A 66 -2.73 4.78 -2.29
CA ARG A 66 -1.63 3.93 -1.84
C ARG A 66 -1.85 2.48 -2.23
N SER A 67 -0.74 1.84 -2.59
CA SER A 67 -0.64 0.40 -2.80
C SER A 67 0.52 -0.21 -2.01
N VAL A 68 0.29 -1.39 -1.42
CA VAL A 68 1.29 -2.11 -0.63
C VAL A 68 1.21 -3.60 -0.96
N VAL A 69 2.36 -4.21 -1.24
CA VAL A 69 2.46 -5.67 -1.40
C VAL A 69 2.92 -6.30 -0.09
N VAL A 70 2.18 -7.32 0.35
CA VAL A 70 2.53 -8.16 1.49
C VAL A 70 2.65 -9.62 1.06
N TYR A 71 3.34 -10.42 1.86
CA TYR A 71 3.54 -11.85 1.58
C TYR A 71 3.40 -12.68 2.85
N PRO A 72 2.70 -13.83 2.82
CA PRO A 72 2.54 -14.69 3.99
C PRO A 72 3.89 -15.25 4.42
N LYS A 73 4.35 -14.88 5.62
CA LYS A 73 5.50 -15.50 6.27
C LYS A 73 5.01 -16.64 7.15
N GLY A 74 5.85 -17.66 7.31
CA GLY A 74 5.58 -18.79 8.20
C GLY A 74 5.63 -18.41 9.68
N GLU A 75 6.19 -19.28 10.52
CA GLU A 75 6.24 -19.07 11.97
C GLU A 75 7.33 -18.09 12.45
N GLU A 76 8.12 -17.53 11.53
CA GLU A 76 9.17 -16.60 11.90
C GLU A 76 8.61 -15.28 12.42
N ASP A 77 9.29 -14.75 13.42
CA ASP A 77 8.95 -13.47 14.02
C ASP A 77 9.02 -12.31 13.00
N ASN A 78 8.12 -11.35 13.17
CA ASN A 78 7.91 -10.22 12.25
C ASN A 78 7.80 -8.86 12.94
N ILE A 79 8.43 -8.72 14.11
CA ILE A 79 8.42 -7.48 14.90
C ILE A 79 8.81 -6.24 14.07
N LYS A 80 9.76 -6.38 13.14
CA LYS A 80 10.23 -5.25 12.32
C LYS A 80 9.11 -4.66 11.46
N ASP A 81 8.35 -5.50 10.76
CA ASP A 81 7.27 -5.01 9.91
C ASP A 81 6.07 -4.56 10.71
N ILE A 82 5.80 -5.20 11.86
CA ILE A 82 4.80 -4.75 12.86
C ILE A 82 5.11 -3.31 13.29
N MET A 83 6.33 -3.06 13.76
CA MET A 83 6.75 -1.71 14.17
C MET A 83 6.70 -0.72 13.00
N LEU A 84 7.04 -1.16 11.79
CA LEU A 84 7.04 -0.31 10.61
C LEU A 84 5.62 0.11 10.21
N ILE A 85 4.67 -0.82 10.15
CA ILE A 85 3.29 -0.50 9.75
C ILE A 85 2.61 0.40 10.79
N ASP A 86 2.82 0.15 12.09
CA ASP A 86 2.32 1.00 13.16
C ASP A 86 2.88 2.43 13.05
N LYS A 87 4.19 2.56 12.78
CA LYS A 87 4.79 3.87 12.58
C LYS A 87 4.25 4.57 11.34
N CYS A 88 3.99 3.83 10.25
CA CYS A 88 3.42 4.41 9.03
C CYS A 88 1.98 4.92 9.26
N ILE A 89 1.16 4.21 10.04
CA ILE A 89 -0.18 4.66 10.45
C ILE A 89 -0.08 5.92 11.31
N GLN A 90 0.79 5.92 12.32
CA GLN A 90 1.02 7.09 13.16
C GLN A 90 1.41 8.32 12.32
N VAL A 91 2.38 8.17 11.43
CA VAL A 91 2.84 9.28 10.56
C VAL A 91 1.73 9.72 9.60
N TYR A 92 0.90 8.79 9.09
CA TYR A 92 -0.27 9.15 8.30
C TYR A 92 -1.20 10.08 9.10
N GLN A 93 -1.57 9.69 10.32
CA GLN A 93 -2.43 10.47 11.21
C GLN A 93 -1.83 11.84 11.54
N GLU A 94 -0.54 11.91 11.88
CA GLU A 94 0.17 13.17 12.13
C GLU A 94 0.09 14.13 10.93
N TRP A 95 0.22 13.61 9.70
CA TRP A 95 0.08 14.45 8.49
C TRP A 95 -1.37 14.92 8.28
N GLN A 96 -2.36 14.08 8.58
CA GLN A 96 -3.76 14.48 8.52
C GLN A 96 -4.09 15.56 9.57
N ASP A 97 -3.49 15.50 10.75
CA ASP A 97 -3.68 16.50 11.82
C ASP A 97 -3.02 17.84 11.47
N ILE A 98 -1.84 17.83 10.84
CA ILE A 98 -1.13 19.04 10.40
C ILE A 98 -1.94 19.75 9.30
N ALA A 99 -2.33 19.00 8.27
CA ALA A 99 -3.10 19.51 7.16
C ALA A 99 -3.85 18.34 6.49
N PRO A 100 -5.17 18.24 6.67
CA PRO A 100 -5.94 17.15 6.11
C PRO A 100 -5.84 17.11 4.59
N SER A 101 -5.85 15.91 4.04
CA SER A 101 -5.99 15.71 2.59
C SER A 101 -7.24 16.44 2.07
N PRO A 102 -7.17 17.06 0.88
CA PRO A 102 -8.33 17.59 0.20
C PRO A 102 -9.46 16.55 0.11
N LYS A 103 -10.71 16.98 0.39
CA LYS A 103 -11.89 16.12 0.24
C LYS A 103 -12.09 15.60 -1.18
N SER A 104 -11.60 16.35 -2.17
CA SER A 104 -11.65 16.00 -3.57
C SER A 104 -10.48 16.62 -4.31
N TYR A 105 -9.98 15.90 -5.31
CA TYR A 105 -8.98 16.39 -6.24
C TYR A 105 -9.63 16.61 -7.60
N GLN A 106 -9.11 17.55 -8.40
CA GLN A 106 -9.45 17.62 -9.82
C GLN A 106 -9.10 16.27 -10.48
N GLU A 107 -9.95 15.81 -11.39
CA GLU A 107 -9.81 14.49 -12.01
C GLU A 107 -8.42 14.23 -12.60
N LYS A 108 -7.87 15.23 -13.31
CA LYS A 108 -6.52 15.15 -13.87
C LYS A 108 -5.46 14.93 -12.79
N VAL A 109 -5.54 15.67 -11.69
CA VAL A 109 -4.61 15.56 -10.56
C VAL A 109 -4.75 14.21 -9.86
N ALA A 110 -5.99 13.74 -9.65
CA ALA A 110 -6.24 12.41 -9.10
C ALA A 110 -5.62 11.32 -9.99
N ASN A 111 -5.78 11.43 -11.31
CA ASN A 111 -5.21 10.50 -12.28
C ASN A 111 -3.67 10.51 -12.29
N ASP A 112 -3.04 11.67 -12.07
CA ASP A 112 -1.59 11.77 -11.93
C ASP A 112 -1.12 11.01 -10.66
N PHE A 113 -1.80 11.18 -9.52
CA PHE A 113 -1.50 10.42 -8.31
C PHE A 113 -1.67 8.91 -8.48
N LYS A 114 -2.74 8.46 -9.16
CA LYS A 114 -2.91 7.04 -9.49
C LYS A 114 -1.75 6.50 -10.32
N THR A 115 -1.21 7.31 -11.22
CA THR A 115 -0.08 6.94 -12.10
C THR A 115 1.21 6.84 -11.30
N ILE A 116 1.45 7.76 -10.36
CA ILE A 116 2.60 7.72 -9.46
C ILE A 116 2.56 6.44 -8.61
N ASP A 117 1.44 6.16 -7.95
CA ASP A 117 1.30 4.97 -7.11
C ASP A 117 1.45 3.67 -7.93
N LEU A 118 0.83 3.60 -9.11
CA LEU A 118 1.01 2.47 -10.03
C LEU A 118 2.47 2.27 -10.43
N SER A 119 3.22 3.35 -10.70
CA SER A 119 4.62 3.25 -11.09
C SER A 119 5.49 2.63 -9.98
N VAL A 120 5.13 2.82 -8.70
CA VAL A 120 5.83 2.18 -7.58
C VAL A 120 5.61 0.68 -7.63
N ILE A 121 4.37 0.23 -7.83
CA ILE A 121 4.03 -1.20 -7.91
C ILE A 121 4.65 -1.85 -9.14
N ASP A 122 4.61 -1.18 -10.29
CA ASP A 122 5.22 -1.64 -11.54
C ASP A 122 6.72 -1.93 -11.39
N ASN A 123 7.41 -1.19 -10.52
CA ASN A 123 8.83 -1.39 -10.24
C ASN A 123 9.10 -2.55 -9.27
N ILE A 124 8.12 -2.95 -8.46
CA ILE A 124 8.26 -3.99 -7.43
C ILE A 124 7.83 -5.35 -7.94
N ILE A 125 6.69 -5.45 -8.64
CA ILE A 125 6.10 -6.74 -9.06
C ILE A 125 7.09 -7.62 -9.83
N PRO A 126 7.88 -7.12 -10.81
CA PRO A 126 8.86 -7.95 -11.52
C PRO A 126 10.00 -8.52 -10.65
N ARG A 127 10.17 -7.99 -9.43
CA ARG A 127 11.19 -8.45 -8.47
C ARG A 127 10.65 -9.53 -7.52
N ILE A 128 9.34 -9.77 -7.55
CA ILE A 128 8.66 -10.88 -6.88
C ILE A 128 8.66 -12.03 -7.90
N SER A 129 9.79 -12.71 -7.97
CA SER A 129 10.01 -13.93 -8.74
C SER A 129 10.59 -14.99 -7.85
#